data_AF-A0A150FUF1-F1
#
_entry.id   AF-A0A150FUF1-F1
#
_cell.length_a   1.000
_cell.length_b   1.000
_cell.length_c   1.000
_cell.angle_alpha   90.00
_cell.angle_beta   90.00
_cell.angle_gamma   90.00
#
_symmetry.space_group_name_H-M   'P 1'
#
loop_
_entity.id
_entity.type
_entity.pdbx_description
1 polymer ?
#
loop_
_entity_poly.entity_id
_entity_poly.type
_entity_poly.pdbx_seq_one_letter_code
_entity_poly.pdbx_strand_id
1 'polypeptide(L)'
;MAFDVRGARPPGPALRHMTGRVSGVNGGISVGTRRGPLPGAAAAVVEGAVAGSLSPQLVQRLTEAAAAAAVAGGADDAIYGIPRSEWLQLQGPSRYLGNEVGAVRKPWGSADIRFCLTYPEIYEVGASNLGHIILYTVLNATAGLLCDRSYFPAPDMAALLARHGKPLFGVESRRPLRDFDCLGFSLAYELGGTNVLEMLRQAGVPRTWRERCEPVGAPWDPSSGSWPLVFAGGPTATSNPEPFADFYDFFALGDGEELLVEIGRCLQACRSKGLDRRSTLLQLARSVEGVYVPQFYEAPQGFGGSVVPIEEGVPARVKRRTCQPDPFQQIGLVPYVETVHDRMTVEIRRGCTRGCRFCQPGMLTRPARDVEPQRVVEAVEDGLRKTGPGRG
;
A
#
# COMPACT_ATOMS: atom_id res chain seq x y z
N MET A 1 3.82 5.14 49.43
CA MET A 1 3.63 5.91 50.68
C MET A 1 2.46 6.85 50.47
N ALA A 2 1.59 7.02 51.47
CA ALA A 2 0.31 7.72 51.35
C ALA A 2 0.44 9.23 51.62
N PHE A 3 -0.57 10.01 51.22
CA PHE A 3 -1.34 10.86 52.16
C PHE A 3 -2.70 11.25 51.54
N ASP A 4 -3.76 11.14 52.35
CA ASP A 4 -5.13 11.64 52.12
C ASP A 4 -5.51 12.47 53.36
N VAL A 5 -6.17 13.62 53.18
CA VAL A 5 -6.96 14.28 54.24
C VAL A 5 -8.21 14.89 53.61
N ARG A 6 -9.38 14.42 54.07
CA ARG A 6 -10.71 14.96 53.73
C ARG A 6 -11.19 15.96 54.78
N GLY A 7 -12.06 16.90 54.41
CA GLY A 7 -12.70 17.83 55.35
C GLY A 7 -14.08 18.34 54.92
N ALA A 8 -15.13 17.60 55.31
CA ALA A 8 -16.52 18.01 55.58
C ALA A 8 -17.42 18.73 54.51
N ARG A 9 -18.75 18.62 54.74
CA ARG A 9 -19.97 18.98 53.96
C ARG A 9 -21.12 19.19 55.00
N PRO A 10 -22.43 19.25 54.65
CA PRO A 10 -23.24 19.97 53.63
C PRO A 10 -24.20 20.94 54.39
N PRO A 11 -25.51 21.14 54.09
CA PRO A 11 -26.31 21.21 52.84
C PRO A 11 -26.67 22.70 52.53
N GLY A 12 -27.67 23.14 51.75
CA GLY A 12 -28.77 22.58 50.92
C GLY A 12 -29.58 23.77 50.33
N PRO A 13 -30.68 23.61 49.56
CA PRO A 13 -31.36 22.41 49.09
C PRO A 13 -31.18 22.15 47.58
N ALA A 14 -31.94 21.19 47.02
CA ALA A 14 -31.71 20.63 45.69
C ALA A 14 -32.75 21.02 44.63
N LEU A 15 -32.32 21.03 43.37
CA LEU A 15 -33.16 20.72 42.20
C LEU A 15 -32.36 19.78 41.26
N ARG A 16 -32.98 18.65 40.92
CA ARG A 16 -32.55 17.67 39.89
C ARG A 16 -33.32 18.02 38.59
N HIS A 17 -33.05 17.59 37.36
CA HIS A 17 -32.03 16.78 36.66
C HIS A 17 -31.71 17.55 35.34
N MET A 18 -30.74 17.23 34.46
CA MET A 18 -29.76 16.14 34.35
C MET A 18 -28.45 16.70 33.71
N THR A 19 -27.48 15.85 33.34
CA THR A 19 -26.24 16.29 32.65
C THR A 19 -25.78 15.31 31.57
N GLY A 20 -25.32 15.82 30.43
CA GLY A 20 -24.42 15.13 29.51
C GLY A 20 -23.15 15.96 29.28
N ARG A 21 -21.99 15.47 29.72
CA ARG A 21 -20.71 16.20 29.60
C ARG A 21 -20.06 16.00 28.24
N VAL A 22 -19.48 17.06 27.69
CA VAL A 22 -18.46 17.00 26.65
C VAL A 22 -17.12 16.62 27.28
N SER A 23 -16.41 15.65 26.70
CA SER A 23 -15.02 15.32 27.04
C SER A 23 -14.26 15.01 25.76
N GLY A 24 -13.25 15.82 25.41
CA GLY A 24 -12.46 15.62 24.20
C GLY A 24 -11.25 14.70 24.41
N VAL A 25 -11.12 13.67 23.57
CA VAL A 25 -9.88 12.95 23.26
C VAL A 25 -9.95 12.52 21.79
N ASN A 26 -8.86 12.65 21.03
CA ASN A 26 -8.68 12.20 19.63
C ASN A 26 -9.75 12.67 18.62
N GLY A 27 -9.54 13.86 18.04
CA GLY A 27 -10.30 14.31 16.87
C GLY A 27 -9.91 13.54 15.62
N GLY A 28 -10.65 12.48 15.31
CA GLY A 28 -10.81 11.94 13.95
C GLY A 28 -12.31 11.85 13.69
N ILE A 29 -12.80 12.49 12.63
CA ILE A 29 -14.23 12.48 12.32
C ILE A 29 -14.55 11.15 11.62
N SER A 30 -15.06 10.18 12.39
CA SER A 30 -15.66 8.98 11.84
C SER A 30 -17.16 9.17 11.65
N VAL A 31 -17.62 9.21 10.39
CA VAL A 31 -19.05 9.07 10.07
C VAL A 31 -19.40 7.59 10.14
N GLY A 32 -19.52 7.07 11.36
CA GLY A 32 -19.88 5.68 11.62
C GLY A 32 -21.39 5.51 11.77
N THR A 33 -22.02 4.76 10.86
CA THR A 33 -23.40 4.27 11.03
C THR A 33 -23.46 3.23 12.16
N ARG A 34 -23.64 3.69 13.41
CA ARG A 34 -23.75 2.80 14.56
C ARG A 34 -24.97 1.88 14.46
N ARG A 35 -24.73 0.58 14.28
CA ARG A 35 -25.61 -0.47 14.83
C ARG A 35 -24.88 -1.14 15.99
N GLY A 36 -25.32 -0.82 17.22
CA GLY A 36 -24.97 -1.59 18.41
C GLY A 36 -25.92 -2.78 18.58
N PRO A 37 -25.51 -3.86 19.26
CA PRO A 37 -26.29 -5.10 19.33
C PRO A 37 -27.43 -5.02 20.35
N LEU A 38 -28.55 -5.67 20.02
CA LEU A 38 -29.56 -6.11 21.00
C LEU A 38 -29.82 -7.61 20.79
N PRO A 39 -30.14 -8.36 21.85
CA PRO A 39 -30.06 -9.81 21.83
C PRO A 39 -31.29 -10.51 21.25
N GLY A 40 -31.06 -11.62 20.54
CA GLY A 40 -31.94 -12.79 20.49
C GLY A 40 -33.41 -12.60 20.10
N ALA A 41 -33.70 -12.36 18.81
CA ALA A 41 -34.96 -12.77 18.17
C ALA A 41 -34.83 -12.72 16.64
N ALA A 42 -34.58 -13.86 15.99
CA ALA A 42 -34.58 -14.00 14.52
C ALA A 42 -34.90 -15.44 14.07
N ALA A 43 -36.00 -15.99 14.57
CA ALA A 43 -36.68 -17.14 13.98
C ALA A 43 -38.15 -16.74 13.77
N ALA A 44 -38.70 -17.01 12.58
CA ALA A 44 -39.88 -16.34 11.99
C ALA A 44 -39.66 -14.82 11.80
N VAL A 45 -39.78 -14.22 10.60
CA VAL A 45 -40.94 -14.24 9.70
C VAL A 45 -40.47 -14.11 8.24
N VAL A 46 -40.57 -15.18 7.45
CA VAL A 46 -40.82 -15.17 5.99
C VAL A 46 -41.56 -16.47 5.63
N GLU A 47 -42.84 -16.56 5.99
CA GLU A 47 -43.77 -17.50 5.37
C GLU A 47 -44.77 -16.68 4.53
N GLY A 48 -44.83 -16.90 3.22
CA GLY A 48 -45.80 -16.22 2.36
C GLY A 48 -45.38 -16.05 0.90
N ALA A 49 -45.58 -17.10 0.08
CA ALA A 49 -45.48 -17.14 -1.39
C ALA A 49 -44.09 -16.82 -2.02
N VAL A 50 -43.56 -17.57 -2.99
CA VAL A 50 -44.13 -18.62 -3.86
C VAL A 50 -43.22 -19.85 -3.82
N ALA A 51 -43.75 -21.02 -3.42
CA ALA A 51 -43.02 -22.28 -3.43
C ALA A 51 -43.16 -22.99 -4.78
N GLY A 52 -42.17 -22.81 -5.66
CA GLY A 52 -41.92 -23.68 -6.81
C GLY A 52 -40.56 -24.35 -6.64
N SER A 53 -40.52 -25.53 -6.01
CA SER A 53 -39.27 -26.28 -5.88
C SER A 53 -38.77 -26.71 -7.25
N LEU A 54 -37.60 -26.18 -7.65
CA LEU A 54 -36.93 -26.61 -8.88
C LEU A 54 -36.69 -28.12 -8.78
N SER A 55 -37.12 -28.88 -9.79
CA SER A 55 -36.97 -30.33 -9.77
C SER A 55 -35.48 -30.71 -9.75
N PRO A 56 -35.08 -31.84 -9.15
CA PRO A 56 -33.67 -32.26 -9.13
C PRO A 56 -33.05 -32.34 -10.53
N GLN A 57 -33.85 -32.69 -11.54
CA GLN A 57 -33.46 -32.71 -12.95
C GLN A 57 -33.22 -31.32 -13.53
N LEU A 58 -33.95 -30.30 -13.08
CA LEU A 58 -33.75 -28.91 -13.50
C LEU A 58 -32.53 -28.30 -12.79
N VAL A 59 -32.32 -28.60 -11.50
CA VAL A 59 -31.09 -28.25 -10.79
C VAL A 59 -29.88 -28.89 -11.48
N GLN A 60 -29.94 -30.19 -11.77
CA GLN A 60 -28.87 -30.90 -12.47
C GLN A 60 -28.61 -30.30 -13.87
N ARG A 61 -29.64 -30.02 -14.67
CA ARG A 61 -29.48 -29.36 -15.98
C ARG A 61 -28.90 -27.95 -15.88
N LEU A 62 -29.23 -27.18 -14.83
CA LEU A 62 -28.63 -25.86 -14.60
C LEU A 62 -27.16 -25.98 -14.17
N THR A 63 -26.80 -27.00 -13.38
CA THR A 63 -25.40 -27.29 -13.02
C THR A 63 -24.59 -27.80 -14.22
N GLU A 64 -25.16 -28.67 -15.05
CA GLU A 64 -24.56 -29.15 -16.30
C GLU A 64 -24.43 -28.02 -17.32
N ALA A 65 -25.40 -27.11 -17.43
CA ALA A 65 -25.32 -25.93 -18.27
C ALA A 65 -24.29 -24.90 -17.76
N ALA A 66 -24.17 -24.72 -16.44
CA ALA A 66 -23.13 -23.88 -15.85
C ALA A 66 -21.72 -24.47 -16.05
N ALA A 67 -21.58 -25.80 -15.94
CA ALA A 67 -20.34 -26.51 -16.25
C ALA A 67 -19.99 -26.42 -17.75
N ALA A 68 -20.97 -26.60 -18.64
CA ALA A 68 -20.78 -26.43 -20.08
C ALA A 68 -20.40 -24.98 -20.45
N ALA A 69 -21.02 -23.99 -19.81
CA ALA A 69 -20.66 -22.57 -19.98
C ALA A 69 -19.24 -22.26 -19.47
N ALA A 70 -18.79 -22.89 -18.38
CA ALA A 70 -17.43 -22.78 -17.88
C ALA A 70 -16.37 -23.49 -18.76
N VAL A 71 -16.79 -24.45 -19.59
CA VAL A 71 -15.94 -25.15 -20.57
C VAL A 71 -15.95 -24.45 -21.95
N ALA A 72 -16.98 -23.65 -22.25
CA ALA A 72 -17.12 -22.91 -23.50
C ALA A 72 -16.28 -21.61 -23.59
N GLY A 73 -15.49 -21.29 -22.56
CA GLY A 73 -14.58 -20.15 -22.55
C GLY A 73 -13.45 -20.33 -23.57
N GLY A 74 -13.48 -19.56 -24.65
CA GLY A 74 -12.39 -19.49 -25.63
C GLY A 74 -11.10 -18.89 -25.03
N ALA A 75 -10.06 -18.76 -25.87
CA ALA A 75 -8.72 -18.33 -25.43
C ALA A 75 -8.65 -16.95 -24.72
N ASP A 76 -9.71 -16.14 -24.80
CA ASP A 76 -9.87 -14.87 -24.08
C ASP A 76 -10.33 -15.00 -22.61
N ASP A 77 -10.75 -16.17 -22.12
CA ASP A 77 -11.19 -16.37 -20.71
C ASP A 77 -10.03 -16.75 -19.76
N ALA A 78 -8.79 -16.36 -20.09
CA ALA A 78 -7.59 -16.62 -19.29
C ALA A 78 -7.07 -15.35 -18.61
N ILE A 79 -7.11 -15.31 -17.27
CA ILE A 79 -6.55 -14.20 -16.49
C ILE A 79 -5.06 -14.49 -16.26
N TYR A 80 -4.19 -13.59 -16.72
CA TYR A 80 -2.72 -13.74 -16.67
C TYR A 80 -2.20 -15.04 -17.38
N GLY A 81 -2.99 -15.56 -18.33
CA GLY A 81 -2.72 -16.82 -19.01
C GLY A 81 -2.96 -18.07 -18.16
N ILE A 82 -3.79 -17.97 -17.12
CA ILE A 82 -4.32 -19.08 -16.32
C ILE A 82 -5.85 -19.12 -16.54
N PRO A 83 -6.48 -20.29 -16.79
CA PRO A 83 -7.91 -20.39 -17.03
C PRO A 83 -8.75 -19.84 -15.88
N ARG A 84 -9.75 -19.00 -16.16
CA ARG A 84 -10.63 -18.39 -15.15
C ARG A 84 -11.31 -19.41 -14.23
N SER A 85 -11.59 -20.62 -14.72
CA SER A 85 -12.13 -21.73 -13.92
C SER A 85 -11.23 -22.15 -12.74
N GLU A 86 -9.92 -21.93 -12.81
CA GLU A 86 -9.00 -22.11 -11.67
C GLU A 86 -8.99 -20.90 -10.73
N TRP A 87 -9.12 -19.67 -11.27
CA TRP A 87 -9.24 -18.47 -10.43
C TRP A 87 -10.47 -18.50 -9.53
N LEU A 88 -11.59 -19.05 -10.02
CA LEU A 88 -12.83 -19.18 -9.25
C LEU A 88 -12.74 -20.20 -8.08
N GLN A 89 -11.65 -20.98 -7.99
CA GLN A 89 -11.38 -21.89 -6.87
C GLN A 89 -10.61 -21.23 -5.72
N LEU A 90 -10.05 -20.05 -5.95
CA LEU A 90 -9.32 -19.29 -4.93
C LEU A 90 -10.25 -18.76 -3.83
N GLN A 91 -9.72 -18.59 -2.63
CA GLN A 91 -10.38 -17.86 -1.56
C GLN A 91 -10.21 -16.36 -1.78
N GLY A 92 -11.32 -15.66 -2.00
CA GLY A 92 -11.33 -14.22 -2.29
C GLY A 92 -10.63 -13.86 -3.61
N PRO A 93 -11.07 -14.39 -4.78
CA PRO A 93 -10.44 -14.09 -6.07
C PRO A 93 -10.49 -12.59 -6.42
N SER A 94 -11.48 -11.87 -5.86
CA SER A 94 -11.64 -10.42 -5.98
C SER A 94 -10.41 -9.60 -5.54
N ARG A 95 -9.58 -10.13 -4.63
CA ARG A 95 -8.28 -9.55 -4.21
C ARG A 95 -7.34 -9.23 -5.38
N TYR A 96 -7.51 -9.94 -6.48
CA TYR A 96 -6.57 -9.99 -7.60
C TYR A 96 -7.18 -9.49 -8.91
N LEU A 97 -8.24 -8.66 -8.87
CA LEU A 97 -8.90 -8.18 -10.09
C LEU A 97 -8.25 -6.92 -10.69
N GLY A 98 -7.77 -5.98 -9.87
CA GLY A 98 -7.07 -4.77 -10.32
C GLY A 98 -7.92 -3.89 -11.25
N ASN A 99 -9.23 -3.89 -11.04
CA ASN A 99 -10.22 -3.08 -11.76
C ASN A 99 -11.27 -2.48 -10.81
N GLU A 100 -10.96 -2.43 -9.51
CA GLU A 100 -11.80 -1.81 -8.51
C GLU A 100 -12.02 -0.31 -8.79
N VAL A 101 -13.05 0.29 -8.19
CA VAL A 101 -13.36 1.71 -8.44
C VAL A 101 -12.14 2.56 -8.04
N GLY A 102 -11.71 3.45 -8.92
CA GLY A 102 -10.51 4.27 -8.73
C GLY A 102 -9.18 3.59 -9.14
N ALA A 103 -9.18 2.32 -9.56
CA ALA A 103 -8.00 1.71 -10.17
C ALA A 103 -7.68 2.41 -11.50
N VAL A 104 -6.46 2.94 -11.63
CA VAL A 104 -5.99 3.62 -12.83
C VAL A 104 -5.30 2.62 -13.73
N ARG A 105 -5.76 2.52 -14.99
CA ARG A 105 -5.13 1.70 -16.04
C ARG A 105 -4.58 2.60 -17.14
N LYS A 106 -3.26 2.74 -17.19
CA LYS A 106 -2.53 3.40 -18.28
C LYS A 106 -2.01 2.37 -19.29
N PRO A 107 -1.95 2.67 -20.59
CA PRO A 107 -1.25 1.81 -21.55
C PRO A 107 0.22 1.60 -21.15
N TRP A 108 0.69 0.35 -21.16
CA TRP A 108 2.05 0.00 -20.70
C TRP A 108 3.16 0.78 -21.44
N GLY A 109 2.97 1.06 -22.73
CA GLY A 109 3.90 1.82 -23.56
C GLY A 109 3.81 3.35 -23.42
N SER A 110 2.84 3.90 -22.69
CA SER A 110 2.68 5.36 -22.53
C SER A 110 3.37 5.93 -21.29
N ALA A 111 4.23 5.15 -20.64
CA ALA A 111 5.00 5.56 -19.47
C ALA A 111 6.48 5.28 -19.69
N ASP A 112 7.30 6.26 -19.31
CA ASP A 112 8.76 6.20 -19.40
C ASP A 112 9.36 5.40 -18.23
N ILE A 113 8.70 5.45 -17.07
CA ILE A 113 9.05 4.72 -15.85
C ILE A 113 7.79 4.12 -15.22
N ARG A 114 7.87 2.83 -14.87
CA ARG A 114 6.79 1.98 -14.38
C ARG A 114 7.11 1.49 -12.97
N PHE A 115 6.35 1.97 -12.00
CA PHE A 115 6.38 1.48 -10.64
C PHE A 115 5.39 0.33 -10.46
N CYS A 116 5.75 -0.66 -9.66
CA CYS A 116 4.76 -1.45 -8.92
C CYS A 116 4.97 -1.13 -7.44
N LEU A 117 3.96 -0.52 -6.81
CA LEU A 117 3.94 -0.37 -5.36
C LEU A 117 3.46 -1.68 -4.76
N THR A 118 4.27 -2.23 -3.88
CA THR A 118 4.07 -3.54 -3.28
C THR A 118 3.81 -3.39 -1.79
N TYR A 119 2.86 -4.16 -1.29
CA TYR A 119 2.59 -4.25 0.14
C TYR A 119 2.90 -5.68 0.63
N PRO A 120 3.76 -5.86 1.65
CA PRO A 120 4.23 -7.18 2.09
C PRO A 120 3.20 -7.94 2.94
N GLU A 121 1.92 -7.77 2.65
CA GLU A 121 0.78 -8.47 3.28
C GLU A 121 -0.33 -8.70 2.25
N ILE A 122 -1.34 -9.48 2.64
CA ILE A 122 -2.54 -9.71 1.83
C ILE A 122 -3.27 -8.40 1.48
N TYR A 123 -4.06 -8.46 0.39
CA TYR A 123 -4.78 -7.32 -0.19
C TYR A 123 -5.60 -6.53 0.84
N GLU A 124 -6.32 -7.20 1.73
CA GLU A 124 -7.20 -6.59 2.74
C GLU A 124 -6.45 -5.69 3.75
N VAL A 125 -5.16 -5.98 3.99
CA VAL A 125 -4.28 -5.16 4.82
C VAL A 125 -3.70 -4.02 3.97
N GLY A 126 -3.12 -4.34 2.80
CA GLY A 126 -2.43 -3.37 1.96
C GLY A 126 -3.36 -2.30 1.36
N ALA A 127 -4.55 -2.68 0.92
CA ALA A 127 -5.57 -1.75 0.41
C ALA A 127 -6.15 -0.83 1.51
N SER A 128 -6.04 -1.23 2.79
CA SER A 128 -6.42 -0.38 3.93
C SER A 128 -5.33 0.62 4.35
N ASN A 129 -4.12 0.52 3.78
CA ASN A 129 -3.01 1.41 4.12
C ASN A 129 -3.10 2.73 3.33
N LEU A 130 -3.48 3.81 4.01
CA LEU A 130 -3.65 5.14 3.42
C LEU A 130 -2.41 5.62 2.65
N GLY A 131 -1.21 5.42 3.20
CA GLY A 131 0.03 5.82 2.55
C GLY A 131 0.25 5.11 1.21
N HIS A 132 -0.05 3.82 1.14
CA HIS A 132 0.02 3.04 -0.09
C HIS A 132 -0.94 3.58 -1.17
N ILE A 133 -2.16 3.96 -0.78
CA ILE A 133 -3.16 4.56 -1.69
C ILE A 133 -2.78 5.96 -2.16
N ILE A 134 -2.23 6.82 -1.27
CA ILE A 134 -1.73 8.15 -1.64
C ILE A 134 -0.64 8.01 -2.70
N LEU A 135 0.38 7.19 -2.45
CA LEU A 135 1.54 7.06 -3.32
C LEU A 135 1.17 6.48 -4.70
N TYR A 136 0.25 5.52 -4.74
CA TYR A 136 -0.35 5.03 -5.98
C TYR A 136 -1.05 6.15 -6.77
N THR A 137 -1.85 6.96 -6.07
CA THR A 137 -2.61 8.07 -6.65
C THR A 137 -1.69 9.15 -7.21
N VAL A 138 -0.65 9.54 -6.47
CA VAL A 138 0.32 10.56 -6.89
C VAL A 138 1.13 10.13 -8.10
N LEU A 139 1.65 8.90 -8.11
CA LEU A 139 2.37 8.37 -9.28
C LEU A 139 1.46 8.27 -10.52
N ASN A 140 0.20 7.84 -10.34
CA ASN A 140 -0.74 7.77 -11.45
C ASN A 140 -1.31 9.13 -11.88
N ALA A 141 -1.32 10.15 -11.03
CA ALA A 141 -1.59 11.54 -11.43
C ALA A 141 -0.44 12.17 -12.24
N THR A 142 0.77 11.61 -12.15
CA THR A 142 1.97 12.16 -12.79
C THR A 142 2.11 11.71 -14.26
N ALA A 143 2.33 12.67 -15.16
CA ALA A 143 2.58 12.40 -16.59
C ALA A 143 3.94 11.74 -16.82
N GLY A 144 3.98 10.69 -17.65
CA GLY A 144 5.17 9.87 -17.94
C GLY A 144 5.44 8.74 -16.93
N LEU A 145 4.70 8.68 -15.82
CA LEU A 145 4.79 7.60 -14.82
C LEU A 145 3.57 6.67 -14.89
N LEU A 146 3.76 5.39 -14.62
CA LEU A 146 2.71 4.39 -14.39
C LEU A 146 2.93 3.76 -13.02
N CYS A 147 1.86 3.50 -12.27
CA CYS A 147 1.94 2.72 -11.04
C CYS A 147 0.89 1.60 -11.03
N ASP A 148 1.35 0.35 -10.94
CA ASP A 148 0.54 -0.82 -10.57
C ASP A 148 0.65 -1.06 -9.06
N ARG A 149 -0.15 -1.99 -8.55
CA ARG A 149 -0.03 -2.55 -7.19
C ARG A 149 0.23 -4.05 -7.21
N SER A 150 0.88 -4.54 -6.16
CA SER A 150 0.95 -5.98 -5.86
C SER A 150 0.96 -6.22 -4.36
N TYR A 151 0.49 -7.38 -3.95
CA TYR A 151 0.28 -7.76 -2.56
C TYR A 151 0.95 -9.10 -2.28
N PHE A 152 1.15 -9.45 -1.01
CA PHE A 152 1.58 -10.79 -0.66
C PHE A 152 0.49 -11.80 -1.07
N PRO A 153 0.79 -12.78 -1.93
CA PRO A 153 -0.21 -13.73 -2.40
C PRO A 153 -0.63 -14.65 -1.26
N ALA A 154 -1.93 -14.96 -1.19
CA ALA A 154 -2.43 -15.98 -0.28
C ALA A 154 -1.88 -17.37 -0.69
N PRO A 155 -1.83 -18.36 0.23
CA PRO A 155 -1.17 -19.65 -0.05
C PRO A 155 -1.73 -20.41 -1.28
N ASP A 156 -3.03 -20.25 -1.55
CA ASP A 156 -3.72 -20.81 -2.71
C ASP A 156 -3.35 -20.09 -4.02
N MET A 157 -3.26 -18.77 -4.01
CA MET A 157 -2.73 -17.99 -5.14
C MET A 157 -1.25 -18.31 -5.41
N ALA A 158 -0.42 -18.39 -4.37
CA ALA A 158 0.99 -18.76 -4.50
C ALA A 158 1.15 -20.17 -5.09
N ALA A 159 0.31 -21.12 -4.66
CA ALA A 159 0.26 -22.47 -5.23
C ALA A 159 -0.22 -22.46 -6.70
N LEU A 160 -1.26 -21.69 -7.03
CA LEU A 160 -1.77 -21.56 -8.41
C LEU A 160 -0.68 -21.02 -9.35
N LEU A 161 -0.01 -19.93 -8.97
CA LEU A 161 1.11 -19.35 -9.72
C LEU A 161 2.25 -20.37 -9.91
N ALA A 162 2.61 -21.10 -8.86
CA ALA A 162 3.64 -22.14 -8.92
C ALA A 162 3.28 -23.29 -9.88
N ARG A 163 2.03 -23.79 -9.86
CA ARG A 163 1.56 -24.85 -10.77
C ARG A 163 1.68 -24.46 -12.25
N HIS A 164 1.42 -23.19 -12.56
CA HIS A 164 1.45 -22.64 -13.92
C HIS A 164 2.81 -22.06 -14.32
N GLY A 165 3.84 -22.14 -13.45
CA GLY A 165 5.16 -21.55 -13.70
C GLY A 165 5.13 -20.02 -13.86
N LYS A 166 4.12 -19.34 -13.28
CA LYS A 166 3.90 -17.91 -13.42
C LYS A 166 4.55 -17.15 -12.27
N PRO A 167 5.32 -16.07 -12.54
CA PRO A 167 5.83 -15.23 -11.47
C PRO A 167 4.72 -14.32 -10.89
N LEU A 168 4.96 -13.79 -9.68
CA LEU A 168 4.13 -12.74 -9.08
C LEU A 168 4.03 -11.52 -10.02
N PHE A 169 2.88 -10.84 -9.99
CA PHE A 169 2.46 -9.89 -11.03
C PHE A 169 1.73 -8.66 -10.47
N GLY A 170 1.74 -7.55 -11.22
CA GLY A 170 0.97 -6.33 -10.92
C GLY A 170 -0.51 -6.52 -11.25
N VAL A 171 -1.40 -6.18 -10.31
CA VAL A 171 -2.83 -6.61 -10.38
C VAL A 171 -3.62 -5.90 -11.48
N GLU A 172 -3.25 -4.66 -11.85
CA GLU A 172 -3.92 -3.92 -12.91
C GLU A 172 -3.42 -4.29 -14.30
N SER A 173 -2.10 -4.27 -14.52
CA SER A 173 -1.46 -4.51 -15.82
C SER A 173 -1.33 -5.99 -16.20
N ARG A 174 -1.38 -6.89 -15.22
CA ARG A 174 -1.08 -8.33 -15.37
C ARG A 174 0.31 -8.63 -15.92
N ARG A 175 1.28 -7.75 -15.61
CA ARG A 175 2.70 -7.96 -15.92
C ARG A 175 3.44 -8.63 -14.76
N PRO A 176 4.36 -9.58 -15.03
CA PRO A 176 5.34 -10.04 -14.06
C PRO A 176 6.02 -8.86 -13.34
N LEU A 177 6.29 -8.99 -12.04
CA LEU A 177 6.96 -7.91 -11.29
C LEU A 177 8.37 -7.57 -11.82
N ARG A 178 9.03 -8.49 -12.53
CA ARG A 178 10.33 -8.23 -13.16
C ARG A 178 10.27 -7.25 -14.35
N ASP A 179 9.10 -7.06 -14.96
CA ASP A 179 8.92 -6.20 -16.15
C ASP A 179 8.88 -4.71 -15.77
N PHE A 180 8.73 -4.39 -14.48
CA PHE A 180 8.66 -3.03 -13.97
C PHE A 180 10.04 -2.39 -13.83
N ASP A 181 10.06 -1.06 -13.81
CA ASP A 181 11.28 -0.30 -13.59
C ASP A 181 11.62 -0.19 -12.10
N CYS A 182 10.59 -0.06 -11.23
CA CYS A 182 10.78 -0.03 -9.79
C CYS A 182 9.76 -0.89 -9.03
N LEU A 183 10.26 -1.65 -8.05
CA LEU A 183 9.46 -2.38 -7.07
C LEU A 183 9.60 -1.70 -5.70
N GLY A 184 8.55 -1.00 -5.26
CA GLY A 184 8.56 -0.25 -4.00
C GLY A 184 7.83 -0.99 -2.89
N PHE A 185 8.53 -1.38 -1.82
CA PHE A 185 7.95 -2.11 -0.69
C PHE A 185 7.55 -1.18 0.46
N SER A 186 6.30 -1.27 0.89
CA SER A 186 5.77 -0.48 2.01
C SER A 186 6.06 -1.17 3.35
N LEU A 187 7.18 -0.84 4.00
CA LEU A 187 7.57 -1.41 5.30
C LEU A 187 6.89 -0.66 6.45
N ALA A 188 5.68 -1.09 6.78
CA ALA A 188 4.90 -0.58 7.90
C ALA A 188 5.40 -1.04 9.28
N TYR A 189 5.96 -2.26 9.35
CA TYR A 189 6.51 -2.89 10.55
C TYR A 189 7.54 -3.96 10.16
N GLU A 190 8.40 -4.35 11.11
CA GLU A 190 9.60 -5.17 10.87
C GLU A 190 9.27 -6.59 10.40
N LEU A 191 8.15 -7.17 10.89
CA LEU A 191 7.71 -8.53 10.52
C LEU A 191 7.40 -8.68 9.02
N GLY A 192 7.09 -7.59 8.31
CA GLY A 192 6.88 -7.63 6.85
C GLY A 192 8.16 -7.94 6.06
N GLY A 193 9.34 -7.83 6.66
CA GLY A 193 10.63 -8.03 5.99
C GLY A 193 10.80 -9.42 5.36
N THR A 194 10.35 -10.48 6.04
CA THR A 194 10.41 -11.86 5.48
C THR A 194 9.46 -12.04 4.30
N ASN A 195 8.30 -11.39 4.33
CA ASN A 195 7.32 -11.46 3.25
C ASN A 195 7.86 -10.82 1.97
N VAL A 196 8.68 -9.76 2.08
CA VAL A 196 9.39 -9.16 0.93
C VAL A 196 10.32 -10.17 0.25
N LEU A 197 11.13 -10.91 1.00
CA LEU A 197 12.07 -11.89 0.44
C LEU A 197 11.35 -13.02 -0.30
N GLU A 198 10.16 -13.37 0.16
CA GLU A 198 9.28 -14.35 -0.47
C GLU A 198 8.55 -13.78 -1.70
N MET A 199 8.13 -12.51 -1.70
CA MET A 199 7.61 -11.83 -2.90
C MET A 199 8.67 -11.71 -4.00
N LEU A 200 9.91 -11.37 -3.65
CA LEU A 200 11.03 -11.34 -4.61
C LEU A 200 11.28 -12.74 -5.19
N ARG A 201 11.27 -13.78 -4.35
CA ARG A 201 11.35 -15.19 -4.80
C ARG A 201 10.22 -15.54 -5.78
N GLN A 202 8.96 -15.18 -5.48
CA GLN A 202 7.82 -15.49 -6.34
C GLN A 202 7.80 -14.64 -7.63
N ALA A 203 8.35 -13.42 -7.63
CA ALA A 203 8.61 -12.65 -8.85
C ALA A 203 9.75 -13.25 -9.70
N GLY A 204 10.61 -14.06 -9.08
CA GLY A 204 11.89 -14.50 -9.64
C GLY A 204 12.86 -13.35 -9.84
N VAL A 205 12.86 -12.39 -8.90
CA VAL A 205 13.84 -11.29 -8.79
C VAL A 205 14.86 -11.67 -7.70
N PRO A 206 16.18 -11.49 -7.91
CA PRO A 206 17.18 -11.83 -6.90
C PRO A 206 16.98 -11.04 -5.60
N ARG A 207 17.30 -11.66 -4.46
CA ARG A 207 16.92 -11.15 -3.13
C ARG A 207 17.78 -9.99 -2.69
N THR A 208 19.09 -10.09 -2.91
CA THR A 208 20.05 -9.06 -2.52
C THR A 208 20.30 -8.06 -3.65
N TRP A 209 20.66 -6.82 -3.32
CA TRP A 209 21.07 -5.85 -4.34
C TRP A 209 22.34 -6.32 -5.08
N ARG A 210 23.22 -7.05 -4.40
CA ARG A 210 24.44 -7.64 -4.99
C ARG A 210 24.15 -8.65 -6.09
N GLU A 211 23.15 -9.51 -5.92
CA GLU A 211 22.70 -10.44 -6.97
C GLU A 211 21.98 -9.73 -8.13
N ARG A 212 21.50 -8.49 -7.91
CA ARG A 212 20.90 -7.63 -8.94
C ARG A 212 21.93 -6.69 -9.61
N CYS A 213 23.20 -6.71 -9.21
CA CYS A 213 24.24 -5.95 -9.86
C CYS A 213 24.52 -6.50 -11.27
N GLU A 214 24.45 -5.61 -12.26
CA GLU A 214 24.74 -5.89 -13.66
C GLU A 214 26.15 -5.39 -14.03
N PRO A 215 26.76 -5.88 -15.13
CA PRO A 215 28.04 -5.37 -15.62
C PRO A 215 28.01 -3.84 -15.87
N VAL A 216 29.05 -3.14 -15.40
CA VAL A 216 29.22 -1.70 -15.58
C VAL A 216 29.25 -1.35 -17.06
N GLY A 217 28.59 -0.25 -17.44
CA GLY A 217 28.52 0.25 -18.82
C GLY A 217 27.36 -0.30 -19.67
N ALA A 218 26.61 -1.31 -19.22
CA ALA A 218 25.35 -1.69 -19.86
C ALA A 218 24.22 -0.74 -19.39
N PRO A 219 23.43 -0.10 -20.28
CA PRO A 219 22.32 0.74 -19.88
C PRO A 219 21.30 -0.03 -19.03
N TRP A 220 20.84 0.57 -17.94
CA TRP A 220 19.81 -0.04 -17.11
C TRP A 220 18.42 0.10 -17.77
N ASP A 221 17.86 -1.01 -18.24
CA ASP A 221 16.48 -1.08 -18.74
C ASP A 221 15.90 -2.50 -18.59
N PRO A 222 14.93 -2.73 -17.68
CA PRO A 222 14.31 -4.04 -17.49
C PRO A 222 13.63 -4.62 -18.73
N SER A 223 13.22 -3.79 -19.70
CA SER A 223 12.70 -4.27 -20.98
C SER A 223 13.77 -4.91 -21.87
N SER A 224 15.06 -4.65 -21.60
CA SER A 224 16.22 -5.30 -22.21
C SER A 224 16.85 -6.40 -21.36
N GLY A 225 16.28 -6.69 -20.18
CA GLY A 225 16.71 -7.77 -19.29
C GLY A 225 17.45 -7.36 -18.01
N SER A 226 17.59 -6.05 -17.72
CA SER A 226 18.02 -5.59 -16.40
C SER A 226 17.04 -6.00 -15.29
N TRP A 227 17.50 -6.02 -14.04
CA TRP A 227 16.59 -6.19 -12.91
C TRP A 227 15.87 -4.87 -12.56
N PRO A 228 14.62 -4.90 -12.06
CA PRO A 228 13.99 -3.73 -11.46
C PRO A 228 14.87 -3.15 -10.34
N LEU A 229 14.79 -1.84 -10.10
CA LEU A 229 15.30 -1.26 -8.87
C LEU A 229 14.33 -1.60 -7.73
N VAL A 230 14.81 -2.28 -6.70
CA VAL A 230 14.00 -2.70 -5.55
C VAL A 230 14.24 -1.72 -4.41
N PHE A 231 13.20 -1.05 -3.93
CA PHE A 231 13.31 -0.06 -2.87
C PHE A 231 12.28 -0.26 -1.76
N ALA A 232 12.53 0.32 -0.59
CA ALA A 232 11.55 0.37 0.50
C ALA A 232 11.28 1.79 0.99
N GLY A 233 10.06 2.00 1.47
CA GLY A 233 9.65 3.21 2.18
C GLY A 233 8.75 2.87 3.37
N GLY A 234 8.23 3.89 4.04
CA GLY A 234 7.37 3.75 5.21
C GLY A 234 8.12 3.80 6.57
N PRO A 235 7.39 3.64 7.69
CA PRO A 235 7.91 3.89 9.03
C PRO A 235 9.16 3.10 9.41
N THR A 236 9.17 1.77 9.20
CA THR A 236 10.32 0.92 9.56
C THR A 236 11.55 1.31 8.76
N ALA A 237 11.41 1.37 7.43
CA ALA A 237 12.46 1.81 6.49
C ALA A 237 13.03 3.20 6.84
N THR A 238 12.16 4.15 7.20
CA THR A 238 12.58 5.52 7.57
C THR A 238 13.27 5.57 8.93
N SER A 239 12.93 4.66 9.85
CA SER A 239 13.50 4.63 11.21
C SER A 239 14.85 3.94 11.31
N ASN A 240 15.03 2.83 10.59
CA ASN A 240 16.23 2.01 10.65
C ASN A 240 16.34 1.15 9.37
N PRO A 241 16.94 1.65 8.28
CA PRO A 241 17.07 0.91 7.02
C PRO A 241 18.13 -0.21 7.08
N GLU A 242 19.16 -0.06 7.91
CA GLU A 242 20.35 -0.93 7.92
C GLU A 242 20.09 -2.43 8.12
N PRO A 243 19.15 -2.90 8.98
CA PRO A 243 18.82 -4.31 9.10
C PRO A 243 18.29 -4.95 7.80
N PHE A 244 17.92 -4.15 6.80
CA PHE A 244 17.42 -4.59 5.52
C PHE A 244 18.32 -4.17 4.34
N ALA A 245 19.47 -3.54 4.61
CA ALA A 245 20.34 -2.92 3.59
C ALA A 245 20.74 -3.87 2.45
N ASP A 246 21.04 -5.14 2.75
CA ASP A 246 21.45 -6.12 1.74
C ASP A 246 20.34 -6.45 0.71
N PHE A 247 19.07 -6.21 1.03
CA PHE A 247 17.93 -6.60 0.19
C PHE A 247 17.46 -5.52 -0.78
N TYR A 248 17.76 -4.24 -0.51
CA TYR A 248 17.26 -3.10 -1.26
C TYR A 248 18.36 -2.37 -2.01
N ASP A 249 18.06 -1.93 -3.24
CA ASP A 249 18.95 -1.05 -4.00
C ASP A 249 18.95 0.37 -3.41
N PHE A 250 17.80 0.84 -2.90
CA PHE A 250 17.69 2.11 -2.19
C PHE A 250 16.49 2.15 -1.21
N PHE A 251 16.44 3.18 -0.37
CA PHE A 251 15.33 3.49 0.51
C PHE A 251 14.82 4.91 0.25
N ALA A 252 13.49 5.08 0.30
CA ALA A 252 12.80 6.37 0.26
C ALA A 252 12.40 6.75 1.70
N LEU A 253 13.15 7.68 2.29
CA LEU A 253 13.02 8.04 3.71
C LEU A 253 12.02 9.19 3.90
N GLY A 254 10.98 8.95 4.71
CA GLY A 254 9.98 9.95 5.09
C GLY A 254 8.73 9.95 4.22
N ASP A 255 8.17 11.13 3.99
CA ASP A 255 6.96 11.34 3.20
C ASP A 255 7.27 11.10 1.71
N GLY A 256 6.46 10.27 1.05
CA GLY A 256 6.77 9.73 -0.27
C GLY A 256 6.17 10.52 -1.45
N GLU A 257 5.24 11.44 -1.21
CA GLU A 257 4.40 12.05 -2.24
C GLU A 257 5.23 12.81 -3.29
N GLU A 258 6.02 13.80 -2.86
CA GLU A 258 6.98 14.48 -3.74
C GLU A 258 8.15 13.56 -4.11
N LEU A 259 8.64 12.78 -3.13
CA LEU A 259 9.86 11.98 -3.24
C LEU A 259 9.79 10.92 -4.36
N LEU A 260 8.68 10.17 -4.47
CA LEU A 260 8.53 9.17 -5.53
C LEU A 260 8.40 9.81 -6.92
N VAL A 261 7.86 11.03 -7.01
CA VAL A 261 7.83 11.80 -8.27
C VAL A 261 9.23 12.26 -8.63
N GLU A 262 10.01 12.81 -7.69
CA GLU A 262 11.41 13.19 -7.89
C GLU A 262 12.28 12.00 -8.31
N ILE A 263 12.12 10.83 -7.65
CA ILE A 263 12.74 9.56 -8.06
C ILE A 263 12.36 9.20 -9.50
N GLY A 264 11.06 9.22 -9.84
CA GLY A 264 10.58 8.94 -11.19
C GLY A 264 11.21 9.85 -12.25
N ARG A 265 11.31 11.16 -11.99
CA ARG A 265 11.99 12.13 -12.87
C ARG A 265 13.49 11.88 -12.99
N CYS A 266 14.16 11.55 -11.89
CA CYS A 266 15.58 11.20 -11.90
C CYS A 266 15.83 9.95 -12.76
N LEU A 267 15.00 8.91 -12.63
CA LEU A 267 15.09 7.69 -13.42
C LEU A 267 14.81 7.92 -14.91
N GLN A 268 13.82 8.75 -15.26
CA GLN A 268 13.59 9.20 -16.65
C GLN A 268 14.85 9.85 -17.25
N ALA A 269 15.50 10.74 -16.49
CA ALA A 269 16.71 11.44 -16.91
C ALA A 269 17.97 10.56 -16.94
N CYS A 270 18.02 9.47 -16.16
CA CYS A 270 19.10 8.48 -16.21
C CYS A 270 18.93 7.56 -17.43
N ARG A 271 17.70 7.10 -17.70
CA ARG A 271 17.37 6.25 -18.85
C ARG A 271 17.63 6.94 -20.17
N SER A 272 17.23 8.21 -20.32
CA SER A 272 17.47 8.98 -21.57
C SER A 272 18.97 9.24 -21.84
N LYS A 273 19.82 9.13 -20.82
CA LYS A 273 21.29 9.19 -20.93
C LYS A 273 21.95 7.82 -21.08
N GLY A 274 21.18 6.72 -21.07
CA GLY A 274 21.70 5.36 -21.14
C GLY A 274 22.58 4.96 -19.95
N LEU A 275 22.34 5.53 -18.75
CA LEU A 275 23.16 5.22 -17.58
C LEU A 275 22.97 3.76 -17.13
N ASP A 276 24.05 3.15 -16.65
CA ASP A 276 24.00 1.84 -16.00
C ASP A 276 23.34 1.89 -14.62
N ARG A 277 23.10 0.71 -14.02
CA ARG A 277 22.43 0.57 -12.73
C ARG A 277 23.14 1.34 -11.61
N ARG A 278 24.47 1.22 -11.52
CA ARG A 278 25.28 1.85 -10.47
C ARG A 278 25.25 3.37 -10.61
N SER A 279 25.42 3.87 -11.83
CA SER A 279 25.38 5.30 -12.15
C SER A 279 24.00 5.89 -11.89
N THR A 280 22.93 5.16 -12.23
CA THR A 280 21.55 5.55 -11.93
C THR A 280 21.30 5.66 -10.41
N LEU A 281 21.73 4.67 -9.63
CA LEU A 281 21.67 4.72 -8.17
C LEU A 281 22.51 5.86 -7.58
N LEU A 282 23.67 6.15 -8.17
CA LEU A 282 24.53 7.26 -7.76
C LEU A 282 23.90 8.62 -8.04
N GLN A 283 23.23 8.78 -9.19
CA GLN A 283 22.46 9.99 -9.48
C GLN A 283 21.29 10.16 -8.50
N LEU A 284 20.55 9.08 -8.19
CA LEU A 284 19.50 9.12 -7.16
C LEU A 284 20.04 9.61 -5.80
N ALA A 285 21.10 8.99 -5.30
CA ALA A 285 21.72 9.33 -4.01
C ALA A 285 22.26 10.77 -3.93
N ARG A 286 22.71 11.33 -5.06
CA ARG A 286 23.27 12.69 -5.14
C ARG A 286 22.23 13.78 -5.39
N SER A 287 21.16 13.48 -6.13
CA SER A 287 20.22 14.48 -6.65
C SER A 287 18.85 14.51 -5.96
N VAL A 288 18.43 13.43 -5.29
CA VAL A 288 17.11 13.33 -4.67
C VAL A 288 17.24 13.24 -3.14
N GLU A 289 16.82 14.30 -2.45
CA GLU A 289 16.84 14.33 -0.97
C GLU A 289 15.86 13.27 -0.42
N GLY A 290 16.31 12.51 0.58
CA GLY A 290 15.52 11.40 1.14
C GLY A 290 15.76 10.05 0.48
N VAL A 291 16.51 9.98 -0.63
CA VAL A 291 17.01 8.69 -1.13
C VAL A 291 18.27 8.29 -0.38
N TYR A 292 18.25 7.09 0.20
CA TYR A 292 19.42 6.45 0.82
C TYR A 292 19.79 5.19 0.02
N VAL A 293 21.04 5.07 -0.41
CA VAL A 293 21.54 3.94 -1.22
C VAL A 293 22.61 3.19 -0.43
N PRO A 294 22.32 2.03 0.18
CA PRO A 294 23.22 1.40 1.15
C PRO A 294 24.61 1.07 0.62
N GLN A 295 24.72 0.65 -0.65
CA GLN A 295 26.01 0.30 -1.28
C GLN A 295 27.04 1.44 -1.35
N PHE A 296 26.64 2.69 -1.08
CA PHE A 296 27.54 3.86 -1.03
C PHE A 296 27.94 4.27 0.38
N TYR A 297 27.63 3.44 1.38
CA TYR A 297 27.97 3.69 2.78
C TYR A 297 28.55 2.45 3.46
N GLU A 298 29.31 2.67 4.53
CA GLU A 298 29.85 1.64 5.41
C GLU A 298 29.35 1.86 6.84
N ALA A 299 29.03 0.79 7.56
CA ALA A 299 28.76 0.81 8.99
C ALA A 299 30.05 0.46 9.77
N PRO A 300 30.66 1.40 10.52
CA PRO A 300 31.89 1.13 11.25
C PRO A 300 31.73 0.03 12.31
N GLN A 301 32.77 -0.79 12.51
CA GLN A 301 32.77 -1.79 13.58
C GLN A 301 32.72 -1.13 14.96
N GLY A 302 31.82 -1.61 15.82
CA GLY A 302 31.66 -1.12 17.19
C GLY A 302 30.53 -0.11 17.36
N PHE A 303 29.30 -0.63 17.45
CA PHE A 303 28.11 -0.02 18.06
C PHE A 303 27.79 1.46 17.74
N GLY A 304 26.77 1.70 16.91
CA GLY A 304 26.21 3.04 16.75
C GLY A 304 25.11 3.22 15.69
N GLY A 305 24.93 2.25 14.78
CA GLY A 305 23.93 2.35 13.69
C GLY A 305 24.11 3.54 12.75
N SER A 306 25.24 4.22 12.86
CA SER A 306 25.61 5.36 12.03
C SER A 306 26.47 4.86 10.88
N VAL A 307 26.16 5.30 9.67
CA VAL A 307 26.88 4.94 8.45
C VAL A 307 27.73 6.11 7.97
N VAL A 308 28.85 5.81 7.32
CA VAL A 308 29.76 6.79 6.71
C VAL A 308 29.74 6.64 5.19
N PRO A 309 29.70 7.73 4.40
CA PRO A 309 29.74 7.63 2.95
C PRO A 309 31.11 7.14 2.48
N ILE A 310 31.12 6.16 1.57
CA ILE A 310 32.33 5.65 0.91
C ILE A 310 32.43 6.05 -0.56
N GLU A 311 31.36 6.65 -1.11
CA GLU A 311 31.31 7.17 -2.48
C GLU A 311 31.40 8.70 -2.49
N GLU A 312 32.08 9.29 -3.47
CA GLU A 312 32.19 10.75 -3.57
C GLU A 312 30.81 11.40 -3.80
N GLY A 313 30.57 12.55 -3.16
CA GLY A 313 29.40 13.39 -3.41
C GLY A 313 28.05 12.88 -2.89
N VAL A 314 27.96 11.66 -2.33
CA VAL A 314 26.73 11.23 -1.62
C VAL A 314 26.65 11.92 -0.25
N PRO A 315 25.46 12.25 0.26
CA PRO A 315 25.34 13.06 1.46
C PRO A 315 25.77 12.31 2.73
N ALA A 316 26.62 12.92 3.55
CA ALA A 316 27.09 12.35 4.82
C ALA A 316 25.96 12.07 5.84
N ARG A 317 24.79 12.69 5.66
CA ARG A 317 23.54 12.36 6.36
C ARG A 317 22.36 12.54 5.40
N VAL A 318 21.65 11.46 5.08
CA VAL A 318 20.41 11.56 4.31
C VAL A 318 19.32 12.17 5.19
N LYS A 319 18.69 13.24 4.71
CA LYS A 319 17.52 13.84 5.36
C LYS A 319 16.27 13.16 4.85
N ARG A 320 15.40 12.68 5.74
CA ARG A 320 14.06 12.23 5.35
C ARG A 320 13.21 13.39 4.82
N ARG A 321 12.32 13.10 3.87
CA ARG A 321 11.37 14.07 3.32
C ARG A 321 10.17 14.30 4.23
N THR A 322 9.52 15.43 4.03
CA THR A 322 8.25 15.83 4.65
C THR A 322 7.42 16.60 3.65
N CYS A 323 6.19 16.17 3.40
CA CYS A 323 5.23 16.82 2.50
C CYS A 323 4.05 17.33 3.32
N GLN A 324 3.38 18.40 2.86
CA GLN A 324 2.07 18.76 3.40
C GLN A 324 1.04 17.73 2.93
N PRO A 325 0.18 17.17 3.82
CA PRO A 325 -0.83 16.21 3.39
C PRO A 325 -1.88 16.84 2.49
N ASP A 326 -2.15 16.22 1.34
CA ASP A 326 -3.27 16.60 0.47
C ASP A 326 -4.43 15.60 0.66
N PRO A 327 -5.57 16.00 1.24
CA PRO A 327 -6.71 15.11 1.47
C PRO A 327 -7.38 14.63 0.16
N PHE A 328 -7.12 15.28 -0.98
CA PHE A 328 -7.69 14.88 -2.27
C PHE A 328 -6.94 13.71 -2.92
N GLN A 329 -5.70 13.43 -2.49
CA GLN A 329 -4.88 12.30 -2.99
C GLN A 329 -5.18 10.99 -2.24
N GLN A 330 -6.07 11.04 -1.24
CA GLN A 330 -6.36 9.96 -0.29
C GLN A 330 -7.60 9.15 -0.67
N ILE A 331 -8.42 9.67 -1.58
CA ILE A 331 -9.76 9.18 -1.85
C ILE A 331 -9.91 8.85 -3.33
N GLY A 332 -10.18 7.57 -3.63
CA GLY A 332 -10.42 7.13 -4.99
C GLY A 332 -10.61 5.63 -5.08
N LEU A 333 -9.71 4.86 -4.46
CA LEU A 333 -9.77 3.40 -4.49
C LEU A 333 -10.88 2.86 -3.57
N VAL A 334 -11.84 2.11 -4.12
CA VAL A 334 -12.88 1.38 -3.37
C VAL A 334 -12.75 -0.12 -3.65
N PRO A 335 -12.12 -0.89 -2.76
CA PRO A 335 -11.95 -2.33 -2.89
C PRO A 335 -13.25 -3.13 -3.10
N TYR A 336 -13.17 -4.23 -3.86
CA TYR A 336 -14.26 -5.21 -4.01
C TYR A 336 -14.27 -6.31 -2.93
N VAL A 337 -13.43 -6.17 -1.90
CA VAL A 337 -13.31 -7.08 -0.76
C VAL A 337 -13.31 -6.21 0.49
N GLU A 338 -14.03 -6.64 1.54
CA GLU A 338 -13.98 -5.99 2.85
C GLU A 338 -12.52 -5.92 3.34
N THR A 339 -12.05 -4.71 3.64
CA THR A 339 -10.67 -4.49 4.12
C THR A 339 -10.64 -4.39 5.64
N VAL A 340 -9.45 -4.51 6.23
CA VAL A 340 -9.26 -4.40 7.70
C VAL A 340 -9.81 -3.07 8.25
N HIS A 341 -9.85 -2.02 7.43
CA HIS A 341 -10.46 -0.73 7.75
C HIS A 341 -11.39 -0.28 6.62
N ASP A 342 -12.52 -0.96 6.45
CA ASP A 342 -13.57 -0.58 5.50
C ASP A 342 -14.28 0.73 5.89
N ARG A 343 -13.65 1.85 5.53
CA ARG A 343 -14.15 3.22 5.74
C ARG A 343 -13.39 4.20 4.86
N MET A 344 -14.06 5.25 4.39
CA MET A 344 -13.37 6.42 3.86
C MET A 344 -12.51 7.05 4.95
N THR A 345 -11.22 7.24 4.67
CA THR A 345 -10.24 7.78 5.61
C THR A 345 -9.65 9.07 5.05
N VAL A 346 -9.60 10.12 5.86
CA VAL A 346 -9.01 11.42 5.51
C VAL A 346 -8.05 11.85 6.62
N GLU A 347 -6.79 12.10 6.27
CA GLU A 347 -5.74 12.60 7.15
C GLU A 347 -5.92 14.12 7.33
N ILE A 348 -6.40 14.53 8.50
CA ILE A 348 -6.56 15.96 8.87
C ILE A 348 -5.26 16.60 9.38
N ARG A 349 -4.27 15.76 9.71
CA ARG A 349 -2.96 16.15 10.25
C ARG A 349 -1.98 15.00 10.07
N ARG A 350 -0.77 15.30 9.63
CA ARG A 350 0.38 14.39 9.72
C ARG A 350 1.24 14.68 10.94
N GLY A 351 1.47 13.64 11.72
CA GLY A 351 2.32 13.66 12.91
C GLY A 351 1.71 14.34 14.14
N CYS A 352 2.53 14.44 15.19
CA CYS A 352 2.07 14.79 16.53
C CYS A 352 2.95 15.88 17.15
N THR A 353 2.32 16.86 17.81
CA THR A 353 3.00 17.92 18.58
C THR A 353 3.59 17.41 19.91
N ARG A 354 3.36 16.15 20.29
CA ARG A 354 3.84 15.57 21.56
C ARG A 354 5.29 15.05 21.46
N GLY A 355 6.00 15.19 22.59
CA GLY A 355 7.41 14.82 22.77
C GLY A 355 7.68 13.37 23.19
N CYS A 356 6.73 12.44 23.03
CA CYS A 356 6.80 11.10 23.63
C CYS A 356 8.03 10.29 23.18
N ARG A 357 8.99 10.06 24.09
CA ARG A 357 10.28 9.38 23.83
C ARG A 357 10.16 7.94 23.27
N PHE A 358 9.03 7.27 23.51
CA PHE A 358 8.75 5.92 23.04
C PHE A 358 8.02 5.86 21.69
N CYS A 359 7.55 7.00 21.17
CA CYS A 359 6.64 7.01 20.02
C CYS A 359 7.40 7.21 18.71
N GLN A 360 7.80 6.10 18.07
CA GLN A 360 8.44 6.10 16.74
C GLN A 360 7.64 6.92 15.71
N PRO A 361 6.31 6.72 15.51
CA PRO A 361 5.53 7.57 14.59
C PRO A 361 5.60 9.07 14.92
N GLY A 362 5.55 9.42 16.20
CA GLY A 362 5.65 10.80 16.69
C GLY A 362 7.03 11.45 16.54
N MET A 363 8.06 10.67 16.20
CA MET A 363 9.41 11.15 15.88
C MET A 363 9.64 11.22 14.36
N LEU A 364 9.20 10.19 13.63
CA LEU A 364 9.35 10.08 12.18
C LEU A 364 8.55 11.10 11.39
N THR A 365 7.38 11.51 11.88
CA THR A 365 6.45 12.38 11.12
C THR A 365 6.68 13.88 11.34
N ARG A 366 7.62 14.28 12.20
CA ARG A 366 7.84 15.70 12.57
C ARG A 366 8.27 16.58 11.38
N PRO A 367 7.99 17.91 11.41
CA PRO A 367 7.13 18.63 12.36
C PRO A 367 5.66 18.22 12.20
N ALA A 368 4.79 18.49 13.18
CA ALA A 368 3.36 18.27 12.96
C ALA A 368 2.83 19.20 11.85
N ARG A 369 2.04 18.66 10.93
CA ARG A 369 1.54 19.35 9.73
C ARG A 369 0.02 19.21 9.68
N ASP A 370 -0.69 20.33 9.87
CA ASP A 370 -2.15 20.39 9.85
C ASP A 370 -2.67 20.62 8.44
N VAL A 371 -3.78 19.94 8.10
CA VAL A 371 -4.56 20.24 6.90
C VAL A 371 -5.59 21.32 7.24
N GLU A 372 -5.80 22.24 6.32
CA GLU A 372 -6.77 23.31 6.49
C GLU A 372 -8.22 22.73 6.56
N PRO A 373 -9.06 23.11 7.54
CA PRO A 373 -10.36 22.48 7.77
C PRO A 373 -11.34 22.52 6.59
N GLN A 374 -11.41 23.61 5.83
CA GLN A 374 -12.28 23.71 4.66
C GLN A 374 -11.87 22.69 3.59
N ARG A 375 -10.56 22.52 3.32
CA ARG A 375 -10.06 21.47 2.42
C ARG A 375 -10.36 20.05 2.89
N VAL A 376 -10.42 19.80 4.20
CA VAL A 376 -10.88 18.50 4.74
C VAL A 376 -12.36 18.27 4.41
N VAL A 377 -13.22 19.28 4.60
CA VAL A 377 -14.66 19.18 4.27
C VAL A 377 -14.86 18.94 2.78
N GLU A 378 -14.21 19.74 1.92
CA GLU A 378 -14.30 19.62 0.46
C GLU A 378 -13.84 18.25 -0.05
N ALA A 379 -12.75 17.70 0.50
CA ALA A 379 -12.27 16.37 0.17
C ALA A 379 -13.23 15.27 0.63
N VAL A 380 -13.80 15.38 1.84
CA VAL A 380 -14.83 14.45 2.34
C VAL A 380 -16.06 14.45 1.44
N GLU A 381 -16.56 15.61 1.03
CA GLU A 381 -17.70 15.69 0.11
C GLU A 381 -17.38 15.13 -1.28
N ASP A 382 -16.22 15.48 -1.84
CA ASP A 382 -15.77 14.98 -3.15
C ASP A 382 -15.59 13.46 -3.12
N GLY A 383 -15.03 12.94 -2.04
CA GLY A 383 -14.95 11.53 -1.72
C GLY A 383 -16.32 10.87 -1.75
N LEU A 384 -17.27 11.33 -0.93
CA LEU A 384 -18.64 10.79 -0.90
C LEU A 384 -19.33 10.86 -2.27
N ARG A 385 -19.11 11.93 -3.06
CA ARG A 385 -19.63 12.04 -4.43
C ARG A 385 -19.00 11.03 -5.39
N LYS A 386 -17.74 10.65 -5.20
CA LYS A 386 -16.99 9.70 -6.05
C LYS A 386 -17.21 8.24 -5.67
N THR A 387 -17.28 7.93 -4.38
CA THR A 387 -17.21 6.56 -3.82
C THR A 387 -18.46 6.13 -3.06
N GLY A 388 -19.41 7.03 -2.79
CA GLY A 388 -20.59 6.73 -1.99
C GLY A 388 -21.62 5.82 -2.67
N PRO A 389 -22.37 5.01 -1.91
CA PRO A 389 -23.46 4.18 -2.45
C PRO A 389 -24.60 5.08 -2.96
N GLY A 390 -24.89 4.98 -4.26
CA GLY A 390 -25.85 5.85 -4.94
C GLY A 390 -25.58 6.12 -6.43
N ARG A 391 -24.46 5.64 -6.97
CA ARG A 391 -24.21 5.58 -8.43
C ARG A 391 -24.56 4.19 -8.96
N GLY A 392 -25.81 4.02 -9.36
CA GLY A 392 -26.36 2.87 -10.10
C GLY A 392 -27.47 3.35 -11.00
#